data_AF-A0A7R9N7D1-F1
#
_entry.id   AF-A0A7R9N7D1-F1
#
_cell.length_a   1.000
_cell.length_b   1.000
_cell.length_c   1.000
_cell.angle_alpha   90.00
_cell.angle_beta   90.00
_cell.angle_gamma   90.00
#
_symmetry.space_group_name_H-M   'P 1'
#
loop_
_entity.id
_entity.type
_entity.pdbx_description
1 polymer ?
#
loop_
_entity_poly.entity_id
_entity_poly.type
_entity_poly.pdbx_seq_one_letter_code
_entity_poly.pdbx_strand_id
1 'polypeptide(L)'
;MGRKRVYEVAKRIPVEELGKRIKRLEKDTGVLKRLYFIRYLYRGMSVEEAADLVGVTKATGYTWLKRWNSSGYEGLKPNYGGIRHSKLTEEQKEELREMLKEKEWTTKEVQEVIEAEFGVIYSSWQVRRILKSFGMRYAKPYQKDYRKPDNTENTLKKLR
;
A
#
# COMPACT_ATOMS: atom_id res chain seq x y z
N MET A 1 16.58 -42.65 11.45
CA MET A 1 15.88 -41.94 10.36
C MET A 1 14.53 -41.47 10.85
N GLY A 2 14.24 -40.16 10.81
CA GLY A 2 12.95 -39.62 11.26
C GLY A 2 11.81 -40.07 10.34
N ARG A 3 10.65 -40.42 10.91
CA ARG A 3 9.45 -40.78 10.14
C ARG A 3 9.08 -39.64 9.20
N LYS A 4 9.07 -39.89 7.88
CA LYS A 4 8.52 -38.96 6.89
C LYS A 4 7.04 -38.72 7.24
N ARG A 5 6.72 -37.53 7.72
CA ARG A 5 5.32 -37.12 7.92
C ARG A 5 4.72 -36.88 6.54
N VAL A 6 3.85 -37.78 6.10
CA VAL A 6 3.08 -37.62 4.86
C VAL A 6 1.95 -36.64 5.17
N TYR A 7 1.91 -35.52 4.47
CA TYR A 7 0.86 -34.52 4.61
C TYR A 7 -0.10 -34.62 3.42
N GLU A 8 -1.40 -34.60 3.71
CA GLU A 8 -2.42 -34.57 2.66
C GLU A 8 -2.46 -33.22 1.96
N VAL A 9 -2.43 -33.26 0.64
CA VAL A 9 -2.44 -32.09 -0.22
C VAL A 9 -3.82 -32.00 -0.84
N ALA A 10 -4.57 -30.95 -0.50
CA ALA A 10 -5.90 -30.77 -1.04
C ALA A 10 -5.82 -30.47 -2.54
N LYS A 11 -6.42 -31.35 -3.37
CA LYS A 11 -6.50 -31.17 -4.82
C LYS A 11 -7.56 -30.13 -5.20
N ARG A 12 -7.36 -28.87 -4.81
CA ARG A 12 -8.31 -27.77 -5.03
C ARG A 12 -8.53 -27.40 -6.49
N ILE A 13 -7.59 -27.77 -7.35
CA ILE A 13 -7.61 -27.50 -8.78
C ILE A 13 -7.07 -28.74 -9.52
N PRO A 14 -7.63 -29.11 -10.70
CA PRO A 14 -7.08 -30.16 -11.56
C PRO A 14 -5.61 -29.91 -11.95
N VAL A 15 -4.86 -30.98 -12.19
CA VAL A 15 -3.43 -30.90 -12.57
C VAL A 15 -3.23 -30.14 -13.89
N GLU A 16 -4.17 -30.26 -14.82
CA GLU A 16 -4.13 -29.57 -16.11
C GLU A 16 -4.25 -28.05 -15.97
N GLU A 17 -5.20 -27.61 -15.14
CA GLU A 17 -5.43 -26.19 -14.85
C GLU A 17 -4.24 -25.60 -14.06
N LEU A 18 -3.64 -26.37 -13.16
CA LEU A 18 -2.36 -26.00 -12.54
C LEU A 18 -1.26 -25.78 -13.59
N GLY A 19 -1.17 -26.67 -14.58
CA GLY A 19 -0.24 -26.56 -15.71
C GLY A 19 -0.48 -25.32 -16.58
N LYS A 20 -1.75 -24.99 -16.88
CA LYS A 20 -2.12 -23.76 -17.62
C LYS A 20 -1.65 -22.51 -16.88
N ARG A 21 -1.83 -22.45 -15.56
CA ARG A 21 -1.40 -21.32 -14.72
C ARG A 21 0.13 -21.17 -14.68
N ILE A 22 0.85 -22.28 -14.55
CA ILE A 22 2.31 -22.30 -14.63
C ILE A 22 2.80 -21.71 -15.97
N LYS A 23 2.18 -22.11 -17.09
CA LYS A 23 2.54 -21.59 -18.42
C LYS A 23 2.22 -20.10 -18.58
N ARG A 24 1.12 -19.61 -18.00
CA ARG A 24 0.67 -18.22 -18.15
C ARG A 24 1.48 -17.22 -17.31
N LEU A 25 2.03 -17.64 -16.17
CA LEU A 25 2.63 -16.74 -15.16
C LEU A 25 4.14 -16.56 -15.33
N GLU A 26 4.66 -16.65 -16.55
CA GLU A 26 6.09 -16.56 -16.87
C GLU A 26 6.78 -15.32 -16.28
N LYS A 27 6.04 -14.23 -16.03
CA LYS A 27 6.56 -12.97 -15.47
C LYS A 27 6.50 -12.85 -13.93
N ASP A 28 5.62 -13.58 -13.23
CA ASP A 28 5.55 -13.53 -11.76
C ASP A 28 6.35 -14.70 -11.16
N THR A 29 7.64 -14.43 -10.95
CA THR A 29 8.60 -15.44 -10.47
C THR A 29 8.23 -15.99 -9.09
N GLY A 30 7.57 -15.17 -8.24
CA GLY A 30 7.20 -15.54 -6.88
C GLY A 30 6.04 -16.52 -6.83
N VAL A 31 4.97 -16.25 -7.58
CA VAL A 31 3.80 -17.15 -7.66
C VAL A 31 4.15 -18.42 -8.44
N LEU A 32 4.92 -18.30 -9.52
CA LEU A 32 5.36 -19.43 -10.33
C LEU A 32 6.12 -20.48 -9.49
N LYS A 33 7.07 -20.02 -8.67
CA LYS A 33 7.82 -20.87 -7.74
C LYS A 33 6.91 -21.64 -6.79
N ARG A 34 5.88 -20.98 -6.24
CA ARG A 34 4.89 -21.60 -5.34
C ARG A 34 4.00 -22.61 -6.06
N LEU A 35 3.67 -22.39 -7.33
CA LEU A 35 2.89 -23.34 -8.13
C LEU A 35 3.68 -24.62 -8.45
N TYR A 36 4.98 -24.49 -8.76
CA TYR A 36 5.84 -25.66 -8.93
C TYR A 36 5.94 -26.48 -7.64
N PHE A 37 6.04 -25.83 -6.49
CA PHE A 37 5.96 -26.50 -5.19
C PHE A 37 4.67 -27.31 -5.02
N ILE A 38 3.49 -26.75 -5.35
CA ILE A 38 2.22 -27.51 -5.29
C ILE A 38 2.18 -28.64 -6.32
N ARG A 39 2.72 -28.43 -7.53
CA ARG A 39 2.81 -29.48 -8.56
C ARG A 39 3.63 -30.67 -8.09
N TYR A 40 4.71 -30.41 -7.36
CA TYR A 40 5.57 -31.42 -6.75
C TYR A 40 4.84 -32.22 -5.67
N LEU A 41 4.07 -31.54 -4.83
CA LEU A 41 3.21 -32.19 -3.84
C LEU A 41 2.11 -33.05 -4.49
N TYR A 42 1.50 -32.59 -5.58
CA TYR A 42 0.53 -33.38 -6.35
C TYR A 42 1.12 -34.67 -6.94
N ARG A 43 2.44 -34.72 -7.16
CA ARG A 43 3.16 -35.90 -7.61
C ARG A 43 3.54 -36.85 -6.47
N GLY A 44 3.12 -36.56 -5.23
CA GLY A 44 3.36 -37.40 -4.06
C GLY A 44 4.70 -37.16 -3.36
N MET A 45 5.43 -36.10 -3.72
CA MET A 45 6.67 -35.76 -3.01
C MET A 45 6.36 -35.16 -1.64
N SER A 46 7.29 -35.34 -0.69
CA SER A 46 7.15 -34.73 0.63
C SER A 46 7.32 -33.21 0.58
N VAL A 47 6.82 -32.52 1.60
CA VAL A 47 6.98 -31.06 1.76
C VAL A 47 8.45 -30.66 1.79
N GLU A 48 9.30 -31.50 2.37
CA GLU A 48 10.73 -31.25 2.49
C GLU A 48 11.41 -31.33 1.11
N GLU A 49 11.20 -32.44 0.39
CA GLU A 49 11.76 -32.64 -0.96
C GLU A 49 11.25 -31.57 -1.94
N ALA A 50 9.95 -31.22 -1.86
CA ALA A 50 9.38 -30.19 -2.71
C ALA A 50 9.93 -28.78 -2.38
N ALA A 51 10.19 -28.48 -1.10
CA ALA A 51 10.77 -27.22 -0.66
C ALA A 51 12.23 -27.09 -1.10
N ASP A 52 13.00 -28.17 -1.01
CA ASP A 52 14.39 -28.23 -1.46
C ASP A 52 14.48 -28.05 -2.98
N LEU A 53 13.60 -28.68 -3.76
CA LEU A 53 13.55 -28.54 -5.23
C LEU A 53 13.25 -27.12 -5.72
N VAL A 54 12.42 -26.39 -4.97
CA VAL A 54 12.18 -24.97 -5.27
C VAL A 54 13.19 -24.07 -4.56
N GLY A 55 14.08 -24.57 -3.71
CA GLY A 55 15.05 -23.74 -2.98
C GLY A 55 14.39 -22.79 -1.99
N VAL A 56 13.56 -23.33 -1.08
CA VAL A 56 13.04 -22.63 0.10
C VAL A 56 13.18 -23.51 1.35
N THR A 57 13.12 -22.90 2.52
CA THR A 57 13.18 -23.66 3.77
C THR A 57 11.94 -24.53 3.98
N LYS A 58 12.08 -25.62 4.74
CA LYS A 58 10.97 -26.50 5.15
C LYS A 58 9.81 -25.73 5.78
N ALA A 59 10.11 -24.76 6.66
CA ALA A 59 9.11 -23.92 7.32
C ALA A 59 8.28 -23.08 6.32
N THR A 60 8.94 -22.55 5.28
CA THR A 60 8.27 -21.83 4.19
C THR A 60 7.37 -22.78 3.38
N GLY A 61 7.86 -23.98 3.07
CA GLY A 61 7.09 -25.02 2.39
C GLY A 61 5.81 -25.39 3.14
N TYR A 62 5.90 -25.62 4.46
CA TYR A 62 4.73 -25.86 5.32
C TYR A 62 3.74 -24.70 5.33
N THR A 63 4.25 -23.46 5.33
CA THR A 63 3.40 -22.26 5.26
C THR A 63 2.65 -22.20 3.93
N TRP A 64 3.31 -22.49 2.82
CA TRP A 64 2.68 -22.52 1.49
C TRP A 64 1.64 -23.63 1.37
N LEU A 65 1.93 -24.84 1.88
CA LEU A 65 0.97 -25.92 1.92
C LEU A 65 -0.27 -25.55 2.76
N LYS A 66 -0.08 -24.95 3.93
CA LYS A 66 -1.19 -24.50 4.78
C LYS A 66 -2.07 -23.49 4.03
N ARG A 67 -1.46 -22.46 3.40
CA ARG A 67 -2.19 -21.44 2.64
C ARG A 67 -2.91 -22.02 1.43
N TRP A 68 -2.28 -22.95 0.72
CA TRP A 68 -2.91 -23.69 -0.37
C TRP A 68 -4.12 -24.48 0.13
N ASN A 69 -3.96 -25.24 1.20
CA ASN A 69 -5.04 -26.04 1.78
C ASN A 69 -6.18 -25.18 2.34
N SER A 70 -5.95 -23.92 2.72
CA SER A 70 -6.99 -22.99 3.19
C SER A 70 -7.68 -22.19 2.08
N SER A 71 -6.93 -21.66 1.11
CA SER A 71 -7.42 -20.66 0.14
C SER A 71 -7.05 -20.96 -1.32
N GLY A 72 -6.46 -22.13 -1.60
CA GLY A 72 -6.06 -22.53 -2.95
C GLY A 72 -5.08 -21.56 -3.58
N TYR A 73 -5.32 -21.23 -4.86
CA TYR A 73 -4.47 -20.34 -5.64
C TYR A 73 -4.33 -18.93 -5.04
N GLU A 74 -5.42 -18.36 -4.51
CA GLU A 74 -5.38 -17.03 -3.90
C GLU A 74 -4.44 -17.00 -2.69
N GLY A 75 -4.35 -18.11 -1.94
CA GLY A 75 -3.42 -18.25 -0.82
C GLY A 75 -1.94 -18.28 -1.22
N LEU A 76 -1.63 -18.54 -2.50
CA LEU A 76 -0.26 -18.50 -3.02
C LEU A 76 0.15 -17.11 -3.51
N LYS A 77 -0.77 -16.16 -3.65
CA LYS A 77 -0.40 -14.79 -4.01
C LYS A 77 0.34 -14.13 -2.85
N PRO A 78 1.36 -13.29 -3.11
CA PRO A 78 1.97 -12.49 -2.06
C PRO A 78 0.92 -11.53 -1.50
N ASN A 79 0.66 -11.61 -0.19
CA ASN A 79 0.00 -10.54 0.52
C ASN A 79 1.06 -9.49 0.81
N TYR A 80 1.26 -8.55 -0.13
CA TYR A 80 1.91 -7.29 0.21
C TYR A 80 1.03 -6.67 1.28
N GLY A 81 1.55 -6.53 2.50
CA GLY A 81 0.78 -5.97 3.61
C GLY A 81 0.04 -4.72 3.15
N GLY A 82 -1.26 -4.65 3.46
CA GLY A 82 -2.13 -3.58 3.00
C GLY A 82 -1.46 -2.23 3.23
N ILE A 83 -1.58 -1.34 2.25
CA ILE A 83 -1.12 0.04 2.38
C ILE A 83 -1.71 0.56 3.68
N ARG A 84 -0.87 1.07 4.59
CA ARG A 84 -1.37 1.72 5.81
C ARG A 84 -2.24 2.89 5.36
N HIS A 85 -3.56 2.74 5.51
CA HIS A 85 -4.51 3.78 5.15
C HIS A 85 -4.13 5.07 5.90
N SER A 86 -4.31 6.21 5.22
CA SER A 86 -4.14 7.52 5.84
C SER A 86 -5.04 7.61 7.08
N LYS A 87 -4.60 8.33 8.13
CA LYS A 87 -5.45 8.57 9.30
C LYS A 87 -6.71 9.38 8.94
N LEU A 88 -6.60 10.26 7.94
CA LEU A 88 -7.74 10.94 7.32
C LEU A 88 -8.43 10.04 6.30
N THR A 89 -9.76 9.99 6.37
CA THR A 89 -10.63 9.42 5.34
C THR A 89 -10.58 10.25 4.06
N GLU A 90 -11.14 9.73 2.97
CA GLU A 90 -11.17 10.49 1.71
C GLU A 90 -12.09 11.71 1.80
N GLU A 91 -13.23 11.59 2.48
CA GLU A 91 -14.16 12.70 2.76
C GLU A 91 -13.47 13.82 3.54
N GLN A 92 -12.75 13.48 4.62
CA GLN A 92 -12.00 14.46 5.42
C GLN A 92 -10.88 15.15 4.62
N LYS A 93 -10.30 14.46 3.63
CA LYS A 93 -9.32 15.08 2.73
C LYS A 93 -9.97 16.06 1.76
N GLU A 94 -11.17 15.76 1.27
CA GLU A 94 -11.92 16.68 0.40
C GLU A 94 -12.34 17.93 1.17
N GLU A 95 -12.87 17.77 2.39
CA GLU A 95 -13.18 18.89 3.29
C GLU A 95 -11.95 19.75 3.56
N LEU A 96 -10.83 19.12 3.95
CA LEU A 96 -9.55 19.82 4.14
C LEU A 96 -9.12 20.55 2.86
N ARG A 97 -9.31 19.95 1.69
CA ARG A 97 -8.93 20.57 0.41
C ARG A 97 -9.77 21.81 0.11
N GLU A 98 -11.05 21.81 0.42
CA GLU A 98 -11.91 22.99 0.26
C GLU A 98 -11.53 24.12 1.24
N MET A 99 -11.29 23.81 2.52
CA MET A 99 -10.82 24.80 3.51
C MET A 99 -9.49 25.45 3.09
N LEU A 100 -8.60 24.67 2.47
CA LEU A 100 -7.30 25.16 2.03
C LEU A 100 -7.35 26.10 0.81
N LYS A 101 -8.51 26.30 0.17
CA LYS A 101 -8.66 27.26 -0.95
C LYS A 101 -8.88 28.70 -0.50
N GLU A 102 -9.31 28.93 0.74
CA GLU A 102 -9.74 30.25 1.21
C GLU A 102 -8.58 31.26 1.32
N LYS A 103 -7.37 30.79 1.66
CA LYS A 103 -6.20 31.64 1.87
C LYS A 103 -4.89 30.88 1.64
N GLU A 104 -3.78 31.61 1.71
CA GLU A 104 -2.46 31.00 1.82
C GLU A 104 -2.26 30.43 3.23
N TRP A 105 -1.94 29.14 3.32
CA TRP A 105 -1.75 28.42 4.58
C TRP A 105 -0.28 28.04 4.80
N THR A 106 0.20 28.20 6.02
CA THR A 106 1.47 27.62 6.45
C THR A 106 1.30 26.17 6.89
N THR A 107 2.35 25.34 6.78
CA THR A 107 2.27 23.93 7.20
C THR A 107 1.86 23.75 8.67
N LYS A 108 2.19 24.72 9.54
CA LYS A 108 1.80 24.69 10.95
C LYS A 108 0.31 24.94 11.14
N GLU A 109 -0.22 25.97 10.48
CA GLU A 109 -1.66 26.25 10.53
C GLU A 109 -2.48 25.08 9.99
N VAL A 110 -2.04 24.45 8.90
CA VAL A 110 -2.72 23.24 8.39
C VAL A 110 -2.68 22.11 9.40
N GLN A 111 -1.57 21.94 10.13
CA GLN A 111 -1.47 20.92 11.18
C GLN A 111 -2.47 21.18 12.31
N GLU A 112 -2.58 22.43 12.76
CA GLU A 112 -3.52 22.86 13.80
C GLU A 112 -4.98 22.68 13.35
N VAL A 113 -5.31 23.02 12.10
CA VAL A 113 -6.65 22.80 11.54
C VAL A 113 -6.98 21.31 11.51
N ILE A 114 -6.05 20.44 11.09
CA ILE A 114 -6.31 19.00 11.04
C ILE A 114 -6.52 18.42 12.45
N GLU A 115 -5.79 18.93 13.44
CA GLU A 115 -5.95 18.51 14.83
C GLU A 115 -7.28 19.01 15.43
N ALA A 116 -7.68 20.25 15.12
CA ALA A 116 -8.93 20.84 15.61
C ALA A 116 -10.18 20.22 14.98
N GLU A 117 -10.22 20.06 13.66
CA GLU A 117 -11.41 19.60 12.93
C GLU A 117 -11.56 18.08 12.94
N PHE A 118 -10.43 17.35 12.83
CA PHE A 118 -10.47 15.89 12.66
C PHE A 118 -9.93 15.13 13.88
N GLY A 119 -9.35 15.81 14.88
CA GLY A 119 -8.73 15.14 16.04
C GLY A 119 -7.51 14.29 15.69
N VAL A 120 -6.93 14.51 14.50
CA VAL A 120 -5.84 13.67 13.97
C VAL A 120 -4.50 14.39 14.08
N ILE A 121 -3.62 13.87 14.92
CA ILE A 121 -2.26 14.41 15.02
C ILE A 121 -1.38 13.86 13.88
N TYR A 122 -0.84 14.78 13.09
CA TYR A 122 0.18 14.50 12.07
C TYR A 122 1.47 15.27 12.34
N SER A 123 2.59 14.66 11.94
CA SER A 123 3.85 15.38 11.80
C SER A 123 3.82 16.34 10.62
N SER A 124 4.60 17.42 10.68
CA SER A 124 4.77 18.37 9.59
C SER A 124 5.15 17.71 8.25
N TRP A 125 5.92 16.63 8.28
CA TRP A 125 6.25 15.83 7.09
C TRP A 125 5.03 15.10 6.50
N GLN A 126 4.17 14.54 7.35
CA GLN A 126 2.93 13.89 6.91
C GLN A 126 1.97 14.91 6.30
N VAL A 127 1.80 16.07 6.93
CA VAL A 127 1.01 17.19 6.40
C VAL A 127 1.52 17.61 5.02
N ARG A 128 2.84 17.79 4.86
CA ARG A 128 3.44 18.11 3.54
C ARG A 128 3.14 17.06 2.47
N ARG A 129 3.14 15.77 2.80
CA ARG A 129 2.76 14.72 1.84
C ARG A 129 1.29 14.81 1.45
N ILE A 130 0.41 15.10 2.40
CA ILE A 130 -1.03 15.29 2.15
C ILE A 130 -1.23 16.49 1.22
N LEU A 131 -0.62 17.63 1.53
CA LEU A 131 -0.67 18.84 0.69
C LEU A 131 -0.13 18.58 -0.73
N LYS A 132 0.97 17.82 -0.85
CA LYS A 132 1.52 17.42 -2.16
C LYS A 132 0.54 16.53 -2.94
N SER A 133 -0.19 15.64 -2.26
CA SER A 133 -1.22 14.81 -2.91
C SER A 133 -2.40 15.63 -3.44
N PHE A 134 -2.68 16.79 -2.84
CA PHE A 134 -3.66 17.75 -3.35
C PHE A 134 -3.14 18.62 -4.52
N GLY A 135 -1.88 18.45 -4.93
CA GLY A 135 -1.25 19.24 -5.96
C GLY A 135 -0.73 20.61 -5.49
N MET A 136 -0.75 20.89 -4.19
CA MET A 136 -0.26 22.15 -3.63
C MET A 136 1.26 22.22 -3.69
N ARG A 137 1.77 23.40 -4.06
CA ARG A 137 3.20 23.68 -4.16
C ARG A 137 3.65 24.53 -2.99
N TYR A 138 4.87 24.29 -2.54
CA TYR A 138 5.50 25.16 -1.56
C TYR A 138 5.84 26.50 -2.22
N ALA A 139 5.26 27.58 -1.71
CA ALA A 139 5.62 28.95 -2.07
C ALA A 139 6.23 29.64 -0.84
N LYS A 140 7.30 30.41 -1.06
CA LYS A 140 7.82 31.29 -0.02
C LYS A 140 6.89 32.51 0.06
N PRO A 141 6.34 32.85 1.25
CA PRO A 141 5.53 34.05 1.36
C PRO A 141 6.36 35.26 0.95
N TYR A 142 5.74 36.16 0.17
CA TYR A 142 6.37 37.42 -0.18
C TYR A 142 6.66 38.22 1.10
N GLN A 143 7.81 38.89 1.15
CA GLN A 143 8.09 39.82 2.24
C GLN A 143 7.06 40.95 2.17
N LYS A 144 6.19 41.05 3.18
CA LYS A 144 5.25 42.16 3.31
C LYS A 144 6.06 43.41 3.67
N ASP A 145 6.01 44.42 2.80
CA ASP A 145 6.59 45.73 3.11
C ASP A 145 5.75 46.39 4.21
N TYR A 146 6.34 46.55 5.39
CA TYR A 146 5.70 47.13 6.58
C TYR A 146 5.36 48.62 6.40
N ARG A 147 5.89 49.27 5.36
CA ARG A 147 5.55 50.65 5.00
C ARG A 147 4.30 50.76 4.14
N LYS A 148 3.69 49.64 3.76
CA LYS A 148 2.47 49.61 2.96
C LYS A 148 1.25 49.94 3.84
N PRO A 149 0.51 51.04 3.59
CA PRO A 149 -0.72 51.33 4.34
C PRO A 149 -1.82 50.31 4.02
N ASP A 150 -2.66 49.97 5.01
CA ASP A 150 -3.71 48.94 4.87
C ASP A 150 -4.74 49.26 3.77
N ASN A 151 -4.88 50.53 3.38
CA ASN A 151 -5.91 51.02 2.45
C ASN A 151 -5.41 51.15 1.00
N THR A 152 -4.52 50.28 0.55
CA THR A 152 -3.91 50.33 -0.79
C THR A 152 -4.85 49.93 -1.93
N GLU A 153 -5.76 48.98 -1.71
CA GLU A 153 -6.66 48.51 -2.78
C GLU A 153 -7.73 49.54 -3.17
N ASN A 154 -8.19 50.37 -2.22
CA ASN A 154 -9.20 51.40 -2.45
C ASN A 154 -8.63 52.69 -3.06
N THR A 155 -7.33 52.96 -2.87
CA THR A 155 -6.68 54.19 -3.36
C THR A 155 -6.23 54.07 -4.81
N LEU A 156 -5.83 52.88 -5.25
CA LEU A 156 -5.39 52.64 -6.64
C LEU A 156 -6.53 52.68 -7.68
N LYS A 157 -7.78 52.45 -7.28
CA LYS A 157 -8.95 52.51 -8.20
C LYS A 157 -9.46 53.92 -8.50
N LYS A 158 -8.98 54.97 -7.81
CA LYS A 158 -9.46 56.36 -7.98
C LYS A 158 -8.67 57.22 -8.98
N LEU A 159 -7.73 56.63 -9.71
CA LEU A 159 -7.06 57.30 -10.84
C LEU A 159 -7.71 56.84 -12.15
N ARG A 160 -8.89 57.38 -12.46
CA ARG A 160 -9.39 57.46 -13.83
C ARG A 160 -10.30 58.67 -14.00
#